data_AF-A0A5D9DAH5-F1
#
_entry.id   AF-A0A5D9DAH5-F1
#
_cell.length_a   1.000
_cell.length_b   1.000
_cell.length_c   1.000
_cell.angle_alpha   90.00
_cell.angle_beta   90.00
_cell.angle_gamma   90.00
#
_symmetry.space_group_name_H-M   'P 1'
#
loop_
_entity.id
_entity.type
_entity.pdbx_description
1 polymer ?
#
loop_
_entity_poly.entity_id
_entity_poly.type
_entity_poly.pdbx_seq_one_letter_code
_entity_poly.pdbx_strand_id
1 'polypeptide(L)'
;MDMTLVEHMWIAVVVQLGLAFFLGLRGAGVAAVMVFLGREIAQNEYEALRLPEFADMNLATLPWWAGLRHGWGLGSVLDVAAPALACSLVLVLWHAWQKWR
;
A
#
# COMPACT_ATOMS: atom_id res chain seq x y z
N MET A 1 -6.92 -12.99 13.14
CA MET A 1 -5.92 -12.30 12.31
C MET A 1 -6.24 -12.65 10.88
N ASP A 2 -6.60 -11.65 10.07
CA ASP A 2 -6.94 -11.87 8.67
C ASP A 2 -5.66 -12.25 7.91
N MET A 3 -5.68 -13.43 7.28
CA MET A 3 -4.54 -13.98 6.55
C MET A 3 -4.03 -13.03 5.45
N THR A 4 -4.92 -12.19 4.94
CA THR A 4 -4.69 -11.16 3.92
C THR A 4 -3.62 -10.15 4.33
N LEU A 5 -3.55 -9.76 5.61
CA LEU A 5 -2.56 -8.80 6.10
C LEU A 5 -1.14 -9.37 5.96
N VAL A 6 -0.98 -10.64 6.30
CA VAL A 6 0.31 -11.35 6.22
C VAL A 6 0.71 -11.54 4.75
N GLU A 7 -0.25 -11.83 3.88
CA GLU A 7 -0.02 -11.93 2.43
C GLU A 7 0.45 -10.59 1.85
N HIS A 8 -0.19 -9.48 2.20
CA HIS A 8 0.21 -8.14 1.74
C HIS A 8 1.63 -7.79 2.19
N MET A 9 2.00 -8.12 3.44
CA MET A 9 3.37 -7.95 3.92
C MET A 9 4.38 -8.73 3.06
N TRP A 10 4.11 -10.01 2.78
CA TRP A 10 5.00 -10.84 1.99
C TRP A 10 5.13 -10.35 0.55
N ILE A 11 4.01 -10.01 -0.09
CA ILE A 11 4.00 -9.46 -1.45
C ILE A 11 4.82 -8.16 -1.49
N ALA A 12 4.66 -7.28 -0.51
CA ALA A 12 5.42 -6.03 -0.43
C ALA A 12 6.94 -6.28 -0.35
N VAL A 13 7.37 -7.25 0.47
CA VAL A 13 8.80 -7.61 0.56
C VAL A 13 9.31 -8.19 -0.76
N VAL A 14 8.53 -9.07 -1.41
CA VAL A 14 8.91 -9.63 -2.72
C VAL A 14 9.05 -8.53 -3.77
N VAL A 15 8.12 -7.58 -3.82
CA VAL A 15 8.19 -6.42 -4.73
C VAL A 15 9.39 -5.55 -4.40
N GLN A 16 9.65 -5.26 -3.12
CA GLN A 16 10.81 -4.49 -2.70
C GLN A 16 12.12 -5.15 -3.11
N LEU A 17 12.27 -6.47 -2.92
CA LEU A 17 13.48 -7.18 -3.31
C LEU A 17 13.62 -7.27 -4.84
N GLY A 18 12.53 -7.49 -5.57
CA GLY A 18 12.53 -7.54 -7.03
C GLY A 18 12.89 -6.20 -7.67
N LEU A 19 12.45 -5.08 -7.08
CA LEU A 19 12.75 -3.73 -7.57
C LEU A 19 14.06 -3.16 -7.02
N ALA A 20 14.69 -3.81 -6.03
CA ALA A 20 15.90 -3.30 -5.38
C ALA A 20 17.07 -3.09 -6.35
N PHE A 21 17.16 -3.90 -7.42
CA PHE A 21 18.19 -3.74 -8.44
C PHE A 21 18.07 -2.42 -9.22
N PHE A 22 16.83 -1.96 -9.48
CA PHE A 22 16.57 -0.77 -10.29
C PHE A 22 16.52 0.52 -9.47
N LEU A 23 15.89 0.47 -8.29
CA LEU A 23 15.58 1.66 -7.48
C LEU A 23 16.40 1.75 -6.18
N GLY A 24 17.24 0.74 -5.91
CA GLY A 24 17.83 0.53 -4.60
C GLY A 24 16.79 0.04 -3.58
N LEU A 25 17.25 -0.59 -2.50
CA LEU A 25 16.36 -1.21 -1.50
C LEU A 25 15.39 -0.21 -0.83
N ARG A 26 15.83 1.04 -0.66
CA ARG A 26 15.01 2.15 -0.14
C ARG A 26 13.91 2.56 -1.12
N GLY A 27 14.30 2.87 -2.37
CA GLY A 27 13.37 3.30 -3.40
C GLY A 27 12.35 2.21 -3.75
N ALA A 28 12.80 0.95 -3.80
CA ALA A 28 11.95 -0.21 -4.00
C ALA A 28 10.93 -0.41 -2.87
N GLY A 29 11.31 -0.14 -1.61
CA GLY A 29 10.40 -0.21 -0.48
C GLY A 29 9.30 0.85 -0.55
N VAL A 30 9.67 2.09 -0.92
CA VAL A 30 8.69 3.17 -1.15
C VAL A 30 7.75 2.80 -2.29
N ALA A 31 8.28 2.30 -3.41
CA ALA A 31 7.47 1.88 -4.56
C ALA A 31 6.48 0.77 -4.18
N ALA A 32 6.91 -0.24 -3.42
CA ALA A 32 6.04 -1.30 -2.94
C ALA A 32 4.87 -0.76 -2.11
N VAL A 33 5.14 0.14 -1.15
CA VAL A 33 4.09 0.77 -0.33
C VAL A 33 3.14 1.61 -1.17
N MET A 34 3.64 2.34 -2.17
CA MET A 34 2.80 3.15 -3.05
C MET A 34 1.85 2.30 -3.91
N VAL A 35 2.23 1.08 -4.28
CA VAL A 35 1.33 0.13 -4.97
C VAL A 35 0.16 -0.26 -4.08
N PHE A 36 0.42 -0.62 -2.82
CA PHE A 36 -0.65 -0.97 -1.87
C PHE A 36 -1.53 0.23 -1.52
N LEU A 37 -0.94 1.42 -1.36
CA LEU A 37 -1.68 2.66 -1.17
C LEU A 37 -2.60 2.95 -2.36
N GLY A 38 -2.11 2.80 -3.59
CA GLY A 38 -2.90 2.98 -4.81
C GLY A 38 -4.04 1.96 -4.92
N ARG A 39 -3.80 0.69 -4.54
CA ARG A 39 -4.84 -0.34 -4.47
C ARG A 39 -5.97 0.07 -3.52
N GLU A 40 -5.64 0.49 -2.30
CA GLU A 40 -6.65 0.89 -1.30
C GLU A 40 -7.43 2.13 -1.74
N ILE A 41 -6.75 3.13 -2.32
CA ILE A 41 -7.43 4.30 -2.88
C ILE A 41 -8.44 3.88 -3.95
N ALA A 42 -8.06 2.99 -4.87
CA ALA A 42 -8.97 2.50 -5.90
C ALA A 42 -10.16 1.74 -5.30
N GLN A 43 -9.95 0.91 -4.28
CA GLN A 43 -11.04 0.22 -3.58
C GLN A 43 -12.00 1.20 -2.89
N ASN A 44 -11.45 2.24 -2.29
CA ASN A 44 -12.23 3.30 -1.65
C ASN A 44 -13.00 4.15 -2.68
N GLU A 45 -12.51 4.32 -3.91
CA GLU A 45 -13.28 4.94 -5.00
C GLU A 45 -14.52 4.12 -5.35
N TYR A 46 -14.43 2.78 -5.39
CA TYR A 46 -15.60 1.92 -5.60
C TYR A 46 -16.61 2.00 -4.46
N GLU A 47 -16.15 2.09 -3.21
CA GLU A 47 -17.03 2.28 -2.06
C GLU A 47 -17.64 3.69 -2.05
N ALA A 48 -16.90 4.72 -2.45
CA ALA A 48 -17.39 6.08 -2.55
C ALA A 48 -18.59 6.19 -3.52
N LEU A 49 -18.61 5.42 -4.61
CA LEU A 49 -19.77 5.38 -5.52
C LEU A 49 -21.07 4.91 -4.86
N ARG A 50 -21.01 4.28 -3.68
CA ARG A 50 -22.20 3.89 -2.90
C ARG A 50 -22.74 5.02 -2.03
N LEU A 51 -22.03 6.15 -1.92
CA LEU A 51 -22.46 7.30 -1.14
C LEU A 51 -23.53 8.10 -1.91
N PRO A 52 -24.57 8.63 -1.22
CA PRO A 52 -25.62 9.41 -1.85
C PRO A 52 -25.12 10.63 -2.64
N GLU A 53 -24.02 11.24 -2.21
CA GLU A 53 -23.39 12.39 -2.87
C GLU A 53 -22.76 12.07 -4.24
N PHE A 54 -22.50 10.78 -4.51
CA PHE A 54 -21.91 10.29 -5.76
C PHE A 54 -22.84 9.33 -6.52
N ALA A 55 -24.13 9.25 -6.14
CA ALA A 55 -25.06 8.25 -6.66
C ALA A 55 -25.25 8.28 -8.20
N ASP A 56 -25.13 9.47 -8.80
CA ASP A 56 -25.25 9.66 -10.26
C ASP A 56 -23.89 9.62 -10.99
N MET A 57 -22.79 9.39 -10.27
CA MET A 57 -21.44 9.36 -10.83
C MET A 57 -21.00 7.92 -11.17
N ASN A 58 -19.96 7.83 -11.99
CA ASN A 58 -19.25 6.58 -12.32
C ASN A 58 -17.76 6.78 -12.05
N LEU A 59 -16.93 5.72 -12.09
CA LEU A 59 -15.48 5.85 -11.84
C LEU A 59 -14.78 6.90 -12.72
N ALA A 60 -15.25 7.10 -13.96
CA ALA A 60 -14.67 8.09 -14.87
C ALA A 60 -15.01 9.55 -14.50
N THR A 61 -16.11 9.77 -13.77
CA THR A 61 -16.57 11.11 -13.36
C THR A 61 -16.37 11.39 -11.88
N LEU A 62 -16.04 10.36 -11.10
CA LEU A 62 -15.73 10.48 -9.69
C LEU A 62 -14.49 11.37 -9.50
N PRO A 63 -14.49 12.27 -8.50
CA PRO A 63 -13.31 13.06 -8.19
C PRO A 63 -12.14 12.17 -7.78
N TRP A 64 -10.94 12.46 -8.29
CA TRP A 64 -9.70 11.73 -7.97
C TRP A 64 -9.37 11.65 -6.47
N TRP A 65 -9.92 12.58 -5.66
CA TRP A 65 -9.72 12.61 -4.22
C TRP A 65 -10.77 11.80 -3.43
N ALA A 66 -11.80 11.27 -4.09
CA ALA A 66 -12.92 10.60 -3.42
C ALA A 66 -12.44 9.36 -2.64
N GLY A 67 -11.62 8.50 -3.24
CA GLY A 67 -11.03 7.34 -2.56
C GLY A 67 -9.95 7.68 -1.53
N LEU A 68 -9.41 8.91 -1.58
CA LEU A 68 -8.47 9.39 -0.56
C LEU A 68 -9.18 9.85 0.72
N ARG A 69 -10.45 10.28 0.62
CA ARG A 69 -11.21 10.81 1.78
C ARG A 69 -12.22 9.83 2.36
N HIS A 70 -12.84 9.02 1.52
CA HIS A 70 -13.94 8.14 1.93
C HIS A 70 -13.47 6.68 1.99
N GLY A 71 -14.21 5.82 2.70
CA GLY A 71 -13.95 4.37 2.73
C GLY A 71 -12.83 3.90 3.66
N TRP A 72 -12.05 4.80 4.26
CA TRP A 72 -10.94 4.45 5.14
C TRP A 72 -11.41 3.84 6.48
N GLY A 73 -11.43 2.51 6.53
CA GLY A 73 -11.56 1.74 7.77
C GLY A 73 -10.21 1.34 8.35
N LEU A 74 -10.21 0.79 9.56
CA LEU A 74 -9.01 0.26 10.22
C LEU A 74 -8.30 -0.80 9.35
N GLY A 75 -9.08 -1.66 8.67
CA GLY A 75 -8.54 -2.68 7.76
C GLY A 75 -7.75 -2.08 6.58
N SER A 76 -8.32 -1.07 5.92
CA SER A 76 -7.67 -0.37 4.80
C SER A 76 -6.38 0.34 5.23
N VAL A 77 -6.38 0.95 6.42
CA VAL A 77 -5.16 1.53 7.01
C VAL A 77 -4.11 0.46 7.27
N LEU A 78 -4.50 -0.69 7.80
CA LEU A 78 -3.58 -1.81 8.08
C LEU A 78 -3.02 -2.42 6.78
N ASP A 79 -3.80 -2.47 5.72
CA ASP A 79 -3.37 -2.97 4.41
C ASP A 79 -2.31 -2.09 3.73
N VAL A 80 -2.16 -0.82 4.15
CA VAL A 80 -1.03 0.04 3.74
C VAL A 80 0.09 0.03 4.78
N ALA A 81 -0.26 0.10 6.06
CA ALA A 81 0.71 0.22 7.16
C ALA A 81 1.55 -1.04 7.33
N ALA A 82 0.96 -2.23 7.19
CA ALA A 82 1.68 -3.49 7.36
C ALA A 82 2.76 -3.69 6.28
N PRO A 83 2.49 -3.50 4.96
CA PRO A 83 3.52 -3.41 3.93
C PRO A 83 4.64 -2.39 4.24
N ALA A 84 4.28 -1.21 4.75
CA ALA A 84 5.26 -0.18 5.08
C ALA A 84 6.17 -0.58 6.24
N LEU A 85 5.62 -1.21 7.27
CA LEU A 85 6.39 -1.75 8.39
C LEU A 85 7.30 -2.90 7.93
N ALA A 86 6.80 -3.82 7.12
CA ALA A 86 7.59 -4.90 6.54
C ALA A 86 8.77 -4.36 5.72
N CYS A 87 8.53 -3.40 4.82
CA CYS A 87 9.58 -2.84 3.98
C CYS A 87 10.64 -2.07 4.78
N SER A 88 10.20 -1.36 5.83
CA SER A 88 11.09 -0.65 6.76
C SER A 88 11.95 -1.63 7.55
N LEU A 89 11.38 -2.74 8.01
CA LEU A 89 12.11 -3.79 8.72
C LEU A 89 13.20 -4.40 7.84
N VAL A 90 12.88 -4.74 6.59
CA VAL A 90 13.87 -5.26 5.62
C VAL A 90 15.03 -4.29 5.44
N LEU A 91 14.74 -3.00 5.31
CA LEU A 91 15.76 -1.97 5.16
C LEU A 91 16.66 -1.84 6.41
N VAL A 92 16.08 -1.86 7.60
CA VAL A 92 16.83 -1.80 8.87
C VAL A 92 17.72 -3.03 9.03
N LEU A 93 17.19 -4.23 8.76
CA LEU A 93 17.96 -5.48 8.82
C LEU A 93 19.10 -5.48 7.82
N TRP A 94 18.87 -4.99 6.61
CA TRP A 94 19.92 -4.84 5.60
C TRP A 94 21.05 -3.91 6.06
N HIS A 95 20.70 -2.74 6.59
CA HIS A 95 21.69 -1.79 7.11
C HIS A 95 22.44 -2.35 8.32
N ALA A 96 21.75 -3.06 9.22
CA ALA A 96 22.40 -3.73 10.35
C ALA A 96 23.38 -4.78 9.85
N TRP A 97 22.99 -5.62 8.88
CA TRP A 97 23.87 -6.64 8.31
C TRP A 97 25.13 -6.05 7.66
N GLN A 98 25.00 -4.95 6.91
CA GLN A 98 26.15 -4.27 6.32
C GLN A 98 27.12 -3.69 7.35
N LYS A 99 26.65 -3.28 8.52
CA LYS A 99 27.50 -2.73 9.59
C LYS A 99 28.33 -3.80 10.31
N TRP A 100 27.86 -5.04 10.31
CA TRP A 100 28.50 -6.17 11.01
C TRP A 100 29.52 -6.93 10.13
N ARG A 101 29.62 -6.58 8.85
CA ARG A 101 30.54 -7.17 7.88
C ARG A 101 31.72 -6.23 7.63
#